data_AF-A0A2A5AKC0-F1
#
_entry.id   AF-A0A2A5AKC0-F1
#
_cell.length_a   1.000
_cell.length_b   1.000
_cell.length_c   1.000
_cell.angle_alpha   90.00
_cell.angle_beta   90.00
_cell.angle_gamma   90.00
#
_symmetry.space_group_name_H-M   'P 1'
#
loop_
_entity.id
_entity.type
_entity.pdbx_description
1 polymer ?
#
loop_
_entity_poly.entity_id
_entity_poly.type
_entity_poly.pdbx_seq_one_letter_code
_entity_poly.pdbx_strand_id
1 'polypeptide(L)'
;MIIHKKFMKSFISIIMLIYVASCSANESVEEGRCKVDLSLEPDLSELVLVGTDVVNIKDFEPYNASLSKNYSSEIGGAILTLSVISESMSVSIKRTFKEPGGVVHVSVYDSVCISNDVFGAQDLFGKIVSEGVLILEKKPNVNGVPIDLWVLYEKDS
;
A
#
# COMPACT_ATOMS: atom_id res chain seq x y z
N MET A 1 -31.50 -86.97 -14.85
CA MET A 1 -30.21 -87.53 -14.41
C MET A 1 -29.33 -86.37 -13.96
N ILE A 2 -28.88 -86.38 -12.69
CA ILE A 2 -27.91 -85.46 -12.01
C ILE A 2 -28.45 -84.03 -11.76
N ILE A 3 -28.95 -83.63 -10.57
CA ILE A 3 -28.38 -83.40 -9.21
C ILE A 3 -27.32 -82.27 -9.14
N HIS A 4 -27.51 -81.39 -8.14
CA HIS A 4 -26.59 -80.41 -7.49
C HIS A 4 -26.84 -78.94 -7.87
N LYS A 5 -26.78 -77.94 -6.96
CA LYS A 5 -26.58 -77.85 -5.51
C LYS A 5 -26.92 -76.40 -5.10
N LYS A 6 -27.49 -76.21 -3.91
CA LYS A 6 -27.57 -74.92 -3.19
C LYS A 6 -26.16 -74.35 -2.90
N PHE A 7 -25.99 -73.03 -2.95
CA PHE A 7 -25.01 -72.24 -2.18
C PHE A 7 -25.48 -70.76 -2.20
N MET A 8 -26.12 -70.22 -1.17
CA MET A 8 -25.65 -69.82 0.16
C MET A 8 -24.76 -68.56 0.17
N LYS A 9 -25.40 -67.45 0.57
CA LYS A 9 -24.94 -66.29 1.37
C LYS A 9 -23.51 -65.77 1.13
N SER A 10 -23.40 -64.47 0.78
CA SER A 10 -22.70 -63.47 1.60
C SER A 10 -22.82 -62.08 0.94
N PHE A 11 -23.60 -61.18 1.54
CA PHE A 11 -23.54 -59.75 1.23
C PHE A 11 -22.43 -59.16 2.08
N ILE A 12 -21.25 -58.94 1.49
CA ILE A 12 -20.15 -58.23 2.15
C ILE A 12 -20.47 -56.73 2.06
N SER A 13 -20.81 -56.17 3.22
CA SER A 13 -20.97 -54.74 3.45
C SER A 13 -19.59 -54.09 3.44
N ILE A 14 -19.30 -53.28 2.41
CA ILE A 14 -18.08 -52.47 2.35
C ILE A 14 -18.37 -51.16 3.07
N ILE A 15 -17.89 -51.05 4.31
CA ILE A 15 -17.83 -49.79 5.04
C ILE A 15 -16.68 -48.98 4.43
N MET A 16 -17.03 -48.00 3.61
CA MET A 16 -16.10 -47.03 3.05
C MET A 16 -15.85 -45.95 4.12
N LEU A 17 -14.82 -46.15 4.94
CA LEU A 17 -14.29 -45.14 5.86
C LEU A 17 -13.58 -44.07 5.02
N ILE A 18 -14.30 -42.98 4.73
CA ILE A 18 -13.71 -41.79 4.12
C ILE A 18 -12.96 -41.02 5.22
N TYR A 19 -11.64 -40.98 5.07
CA TYR A 19 -10.73 -40.13 5.81
C TYR A 19 -11.13 -38.66 5.67
N VAL A 20 -11.45 -38.01 6.79
CA VAL A 20 -11.29 -36.56 6.92
C VAL A 20 -10.03 -36.32 7.75
N ALA A 21 -8.88 -36.40 7.10
CA ALA A 21 -7.69 -35.74 7.61
C ALA A 21 -7.99 -34.24 7.56
N SER A 22 -8.43 -33.71 8.71
CA SER A 22 -8.51 -32.27 8.91
C SER A 22 -7.07 -31.77 8.98
N CYS A 23 -6.50 -31.42 7.82
CA CYS A 23 -5.33 -30.57 7.78
C CYS A 23 -5.77 -29.20 8.31
N SER A 24 -5.66 -29.01 9.63
CA SER A 24 -5.50 -27.68 10.18
C SER A 24 -4.14 -27.19 9.71
N ALA A 25 -4.11 -26.64 8.50
CA ALA A 25 -3.04 -25.72 8.13
C ALA A 25 -3.23 -24.53 9.07
N ASN A 26 -2.48 -24.53 10.18
CA ASN A 26 -2.19 -23.29 10.88
C ASN A 26 -1.44 -22.44 9.87
N GLU A 27 -2.19 -21.62 9.16
CA GLU A 27 -1.68 -20.51 8.40
C GLU A 27 -1.02 -19.60 9.42
N SER A 28 0.29 -19.76 9.59
CA SER A 28 1.11 -18.75 10.24
C SER A 28 0.98 -17.51 9.38
N VAL A 29 0.06 -16.63 9.78
CA VAL A 29 -0.06 -15.27 9.25
C VAL A 29 1.33 -14.66 9.40
N GLU A 30 2.04 -14.51 8.29
CA GLU A 30 3.30 -13.78 8.25
C GLU A 30 3.02 -12.33 8.67
N GLU A 31 3.21 -12.04 9.95
CA GLU A 31 3.61 -10.71 10.42
C GLU A 31 4.96 -10.38 9.74
N GLY A 32 4.91 -9.80 8.54
CA GLY A 32 6.13 -9.54 7.77
C GLY A 32 6.00 -8.62 6.55
N ARG A 33 4.89 -7.91 6.37
CA ARG A 33 4.68 -7.10 5.15
C ARG A 33 5.20 -5.68 5.23
N CYS A 34 5.35 -5.13 6.43
CA CYS A 34 5.88 -3.79 6.60
C CYS A 34 7.39 -3.83 6.82
N LYS A 35 8.16 -3.36 5.83
CA LYS A 35 9.64 -3.28 5.91
C LYS A 35 10.16 -1.93 6.36
N VAL A 36 9.27 -0.95 6.55
CA VAL A 36 9.61 0.41 6.95
C VAL A 36 9.20 0.60 8.39
N ASP A 37 10.15 1.01 9.22
CA ASP A 37 9.83 1.41 10.58
C ASP A 37 9.25 2.83 10.56
N LEU A 38 7.92 2.93 10.69
CA LEU A 38 7.20 4.21 10.78
C LEU A 38 7.34 4.87 12.16
N SER A 39 7.86 4.16 13.16
CA SER A 39 8.06 4.67 14.53
C SER A 39 9.40 5.37 14.71
N LEU A 40 10.37 5.05 13.85
CA LEU A 40 11.51 5.92 13.64
C LEU A 40 10.97 7.14 12.89
N GLU A 41 10.77 8.25 13.61
CA GLU A 41 10.83 9.57 12.99
C GLU A 41 12.30 9.79 12.64
N PRO A 42 12.74 9.62 11.37
CA PRO A 42 13.99 10.23 10.97
C PRO A 42 13.92 11.72 11.29
N ASP A 43 15.07 12.41 11.26
CA ASP A 43 15.13 13.86 11.23
C ASP A 43 14.39 14.35 9.97
N LEU A 44 13.08 14.43 10.09
CA LEU A 44 12.12 14.74 9.05
C LEU A 44 12.00 16.26 9.02
N SER A 45 11.93 16.81 7.81
CA SER A 45 11.84 18.25 7.62
C SER A 45 10.69 18.85 8.43
N GLU A 46 10.92 19.99 9.07
CA GLU A 46 9.85 20.79 9.67
C GLU A 46 9.15 21.70 8.63
N LEU A 47 9.52 21.59 7.35
CA LEU A 47 9.10 22.48 6.28
C LEU A 47 8.32 21.75 5.20
N VAL A 48 7.28 22.42 4.69
CA VAL A 48 6.39 21.94 3.65
C VAL A 48 6.40 22.93 2.48
N LEU A 49 6.54 22.40 1.26
CA LEU A 49 6.38 23.11 -0.01
C LEU A 49 4.93 23.02 -0.47
N VAL A 50 4.29 24.17 -0.63
CA VAL A 50 2.92 24.35 -1.13
C VAL A 50 2.98 25.28 -2.32
N GLY A 51 2.81 24.75 -3.53
CA GLY A 51 3.05 25.55 -4.73
C GLY A 51 4.51 25.97 -4.82
N THR A 52 4.77 27.26 -4.59
CA THR A 52 6.11 27.85 -4.51
C THR A 52 6.50 28.31 -3.11
N ASP A 53 5.59 28.20 -2.14
CA ASP A 53 5.78 28.72 -0.80
C ASP A 53 6.28 27.63 0.16
N VAL A 54 7.14 28.02 1.09
CA VAL A 54 7.64 27.13 2.14
C VAL A 54 7.05 27.54 3.48
N VAL A 55 6.29 26.63 4.09
CA VAL A 55 5.57 26.84 5.36
C VAL A 55 5.98 25.80 6.41
N ASN A 56 5.53 25.96 7.66
CA ASN A 56 5.89 25.01 8.72
C ASN A 56 4.93 23.81 8.71
N ILE A 57 5.45 22.62 8.97
CA ILE A 57 4.62 21.40 9.06
C ILE A 57 3.56 21.47 10.17
N LYS A 58 3.79 22.29 11.21
CA LYS A 58 2.83 22.49 12.31
C LYS A 58 1.56 23.20 11.88
N ASP A 59 1.54 23.81 10.69
CA ASP A 59 0.36 24.47 10.13
C ASP A 59 -0.64 23.46 9.54
N PHE A 60 -0.28 22.17 9.47
CA PHE A 60 -1.14 21.11 8.94
C PHE A 60 -1.67 20.21 10.06
N GLU A 61 -2.98 20.09 10.16
CA GLU A 61 -3.62 19.26 11.18
C GLU A 61 -3.64 17.79 10.74
N PRO A 62 -3.17 16.85 11.57
CA PRO A 62 -3.29 15.42 11.28
C PRO A 62 -4.74 15.01 11.07
N TYR A 63 -4.98 14.17 10.07
CA TYR A 63 -6.32 13.70 9.73
C TYR A 63 -6.39 12.17 9.69
N ASN A 64 -7.21 11.61 10.58
CA ASN A 64 -7.36 10.17 10.70
C ASN A 64 -8.42 9.65 9.72
N ALA A 65 -8.03 9.54 8.45
CA ALA A 65 -8.87 8.98 7.39
C ALA A 65 -8.07 8.02 6.51
N SER A 66 -8.78 7.18 5.76
CA SER A 66 -8.15 6.34 4.74
C SER A 66 -7.62 7.20 3.59
N LEU A 67 -6.51 6.75 2.98
CA LEU A 67 -5.98 7.37 1.78
C LEU A 67 -7.03 7.40 0.67
N SER A 68 -7.20 8.59 0.08
CA SER A 68 -7.96 8.78 -1.16
C SER A 68 -7.21 8.19 -2.36
N LYS A 69 -7.94 7.94 -3.44
CA LYS A 69 -7.38 7.27 -4.62
C LYS A 69 -6.39 8.14 -5.38
N ASN A 70 -6.64 9.43 -5.49
CA ASN A 70 -5.79 10.36 -6.23
C ASN A 70 -5.59 11.66 -5.47
N TYR A 71 -4.41 12.23 -5.67
CA TYR A 71 -4.01 13.55 -5.19
C TYR A 71 -3.18 14.24 -6.27
N SER A 72 -3.12 15.56 -6.19
CA SER A 72 -2.31 16.36 -7.10
C SER A 72 -1.61 17.51 -6.38
N SER A 73 -0.52 17.97 -6.97
CA SER A 73 0.23 19.14 -6.53
C SER A 73 0.78 19.86 -7.75
N GLU A 74 1.03 21.14 -7.59
CA GLU A 74 1.69 21.98 -8.57
C GLU A 74 2.92 22.60 -7.90
N ILE A 75 4.08 22.55 -8.55
CA ILE A 75 5.32 23.15 -8.06
C ILE A 75 6.04 23.81 -9.23
N GLY A 76 6.14 25.15 -9.22
CA GLY A 76 6.94 25.89 -10.20
C GLY A 76 6.55 25.66 -11.67
N GLY A 77 5.29 25.40 -11.93
CA GLY A 77 4.68 25.04 -13.21
C GLY A 77 4.65 23.54 -13.51
N ALA A 78 5.30 22.70 -12.69
CA ALA A 78 5.27 21.26 -12.86
C ALA A 78 4.07 20.64 -12.14
N ILE A 79 3.44 19.65 -12.76
CA ILE A 79 2.32 18.92 -12.17
C ILE A 79 2.81 17.61 -11.58
N LEU A 80 2.44 17.35 -10.34
CA LEU A 80 2.61 16.09 -9.67
C LEU A 80 1.26 15.44 -9.44
N THR A 81 1.19 14.13 -9.63
CA THR A 81 0.01 13.36 -9.23
C THR A 81 0.45 12.14 -8.44
N LEU A 82 -0.34 11.79 -7.43
CA LEU A 82 -0.20 10.56 -6.66
C LEU A 82 -1.46 9.74 -6.83
N SER A 83 -1.29 8.49 -7.24
CA SER A 83 -2.36 7.50 -7.27
C SER A 83 -2.07 6.40 -6.28
N VAL A 84 -3.04 6.14 -5.40
CA VAL A 84 -3.02 5.03 -4.46
C VAL A 84 -3.65 3.81 -5.14
N ILE A 85 -2.86 2.75 -5.25
CA ILE A 85 -3.25 1.49 -5.88
C ILE A 85 -3.37 0.45 -4.77
N SER A 86 -4.61 0.08 -4.46
CA SER A 86 -4.91 -0.94 -3.46
C SER A 86 -5.30 -2.24 -4.16
N GLU A 87 -4.44 -3.24 -4.06
CA GLU A 87 -4.74 -4.62 -4.45
C GLU A 87 -4.99 -5.45 -3.19
N SER A 88 -5.70 -6.58 -3.30
CA SER A 88 -6.27 -7.37 -2.19
C SER A 88 -5.40 -7.54 -0.92
N MET A 89 -4.09 -7.43 -1.04
CA MET A 89 -3.11 -7.69 0.01
C MET A 89 -1.98 -6.66 0.11
N SER A 90 -1.99 -5.62 -0.73
CA SER A 90 -0.91 -4.65 -0.85
C SER A 90 -1.40 -3.27 -1.27
N VAL A 91 -0.75 -2.24 -0.74
CA VAL A 91 -0.91 -0.86 -1.19
C VAL A 91 0.38 -0.42 -1.86
N SER A 92 0.25 0.19 -3.03
CA SER A 92 1.34 0.87 -3.73
C SER A 92 0.94 2.31 -4.02
N ILE A 93 1.93 3.19 -4.07
CA ILE A 93 1.76 4.59 -4.46
C ILE A 93 2.49 4.82 -5.76
N LYS A 94 1.77 5.32 -6.77
CA LYS A 94 2.35 5.74 -8.05
C LYS A 94 2.37 7.25 -8.10
N ARG A 95 3.57 7.83 -8.23
CA ARG A 95 3.76 9.27 -8.46
C ARG A 95 4.04 9.53 -9.94
N THR A 96 3.40 10.54 -10.52
CA THR A 96 3.81 11.15 -11.80
C THR A 96 4.26 12.60 -11.62
N PHE A 97 5.19 13.06 -12.46
CA PHE A 97 5.80 14.39 -12.42
C PHE A 97 5.98 14.83 -13.87
N LYS A 98 5.52 16.03 -14.20
CA LYS A 98 5.54 16.54 -15.55
C LYS A 98 5.76 18.06 -15.55
N GLU A 99 6.89 18.48 -16.08
CA GLU A 99 7.16 19.88 -16.42
C GLU A 99 6.37 20.31 -17.67
N PRO A 100 6.11 21.62 -17.86
CA PRO A 100 5.49 22.14 -19.07
C PRO A 100 6.22 21.72 -20.34
N GLY A 101 5.55 20.99 -21.23
CA GLY A 101 6.14 20.47 -22.47
C GLY A 101 7.14 19.32 -22.30
N GLY A 102 7.41 18.91 -21.05
CA GLY A 102 8.32 17.82 -20.73
C GLY A 102 7.70 16.43 -20.84
N VAL A 103 8.54 15.41 -20.65
CA VAL A 103 8.12 14.01 -20.55
C VAL A 103 7.55 13.72 -19.15
N VAL A 104 6.71 12.69 -19.05
CA VAL A 104 6.16 12.26 -17.76
C VAL A 104 7.14 11.32 -17.07
N HIS A 105 7.55 11.67 -15.85
CA HIS A 105 8.39 10.83 -15.00
C HIS A 105 7.53 10.09 -13.98
N VAL A 106 7.75 8.77 -13.85
CA VAL A 106 6.94 7.89 -12.99
C VAL A 106 7.81 7.23 -11.93
N SER A 107 7.35 7.24 -10.68
CA SER A 107 7.91 6.48 -9.57
C SER A 107 6.81 5.60 -8.99
N VAL A 108 7.16 4.38 -8.61
CA VAL A 108 6.24 3.45 -7.94
C VAL A 108 6.87 3.04 -6.62
N TYR A 109 6.10 3.19 -5.55
CA TYR A 109 6.46 2.87 -4.19
C TYR A 109 5.60 1.70 -3.73
N ASP A 110 6.19 0.51 -3.66
CA ASP A 110 5.50 -0.71 -3.30
C ASP A 110 5.56 -0.99 -1.79
N SER A 111 4.68 -1.89 -1.34
CA SER A 111 4.62 -2.33 0.07
C SER A 111 4.42 -1.17 1.05
N VAL A 112 3.51 -0.25 0.72
CA VAL A 112 3.19 0.90 1.57
C VAL A 112 2.59 0.41 2.89
N CYS A 113 3.26 0.77 3.98
CA CYS A 113 2.78 0.59 5.34
C CYS A 113 1.93 1.78 5.74
N ILE A 114 0.82 1.55 6.44
CA ILE A 114 -0.05 2.61 6.96
C ILE A 114 -0.26 2.36 8.45
N SER A 115 -0.06 3.38 9.27
CA SER A 115 -0.31 3.36 10.71
C SER A 115 -0.86 4.71 11.14
N ASN A 116 -2.13 4.75 11.56
CA ASN A 116 -2.83 6.01 11.87
C ASN A 116 -2.78 7.00 10.70
N ASP A 117 -2.32 8.22 10.96
CA ASP A 117 -2.13 9.32 10.03
C ASP A 117 -0.79 9.26 9.28
N VAL A 118 0.08 8.28 9.54
CA VAL A 118 1.36 8.15 8.85
C VAL A 118 1.39 6.93 7.93
N PHE A 119 2.11 7.06 6.82
CA PHE A 119 2.38 5.95 5.92
C PHE A 119 3.78 6.06 5.34
N GLY A 120 4.30 4.95 4.82
CA GLY A 120 5.63 4.94 4.26
C GLY A 120 5.96 3.70 3.45
N ALA A 121 6.93 3.84 2.58
CA ALA A 121 7.53 2.79 1.77
C ALA A 121 9.04 3.06 1.68
N GLN A 122 9.77 2.23 0.94
CA GLN A 122 11.18 2.49 0.71
C GLN A 122 11.35 3.87 0.03
N ASP A 123 12.17 4.74 0.64
CA ASP A 123 12.46 6.10 0.18
C ASP A 123 11.24 7.06 0.11
N LEU A 124 10.10 6.70 0.72
CA LEU A 124 8.87 7.51 0.75
C LEU A 124 8.29 7.56 2.16
N PHE A 125 8.02 8.76 2.66
CA PHE A 125 7.26 8.98 3.88
C PHE A 125 6.05 9.86 3.59
N GLY A 126 4.96 9.61 4.31
CA GLY A 126 3.70 10.30 4.13
C GLY A 126 3.00 10.59 5.44
N LYS A 127 2.33 11.74 5.50
CA LYS A 127 1.37 12.09 6.56
C LYS A 127 0.03 12.46 5.95
N ILE A 128 -1.06 12.02 6.55
CA ILE A 128 -2.43 12.34 6.17
C ILE A 128 -2.86 13.56 6.99
N VAL A 129 -3.22 14.63 6.30
CA VAL A 129 -3.60 15.92 6.89
C VAL A 129 -4.97 16.36 6.37
N SER A 130 -5.58 17.36 6.98
CA SER A 130 -6.93 17.84 6.61
C SER A 130 -7.03 18.26 5.14
N GLU A 131 -5.96 18.81 4.58
CA GLU A 131 -5.89 19.33 3.21
C GLU A 131 -5.54 18.25 2.18
N GLY A 132 -5.05 17.08 2.60
CA GLY A 132 -4.60 16.02 1.69
C GLY A 132 -3.53 15.12 2.30
N VAL A 133 -2.40 14.99 1.61
CA VAL A 133 -1.23 14.25 2.11
C VAL A 133 0.05 15.06 1.97
N LEU A 134 0.88 15.02 3.02
CA LEU A 134 2.25 15.50 2.97
C LEU A 134 3.15 14.35 2.57
N ILE A 135 4.03 14.57 1.59
CA ILE A 135 4.90 13.52 1.03
C ILE A 135 6.34 13.97 1.07
N LEU A 136 7.21 13.11 1.59
CA LEU A 136 8.67 13.29 1.58
C LEU A 136 9.31 12.13 0.83
N GLU A 137 9.87 12.42 -0.35
CA GLU A 137 10.58 11.46 -1.18
C GLU A 137 12.09 11.61 -0.98
N LYS A 138 12.77 10.59 -0.45
CA LYS A 138 14.23 10.63 -0.26
C LYS A 138 15.01 10.42 -1.56
N LYS A 139 14.36 9.80 -2.57
CA LYS A 139 14.94 9.57 -3.91
C LYS A 139 13.87 9.73 -5.01
N PRO A 140 13.45 10.96 -5.34
CA PRO A 140 12.38 11.19 -6.30
C PRO A 140 12.75 10.86 -7.76
N ASN A 141 14.05 10.70 -8.05
CA ASN A 141 14.60 10.45 -9.39
C ASN A 141 14.29 11.54 -10.43
N VAL A 142 13.97 12.75 -9.97
CA VAL A 142 13.78 13.97 -10.77
C VAL A 142 14.28 15.17 -9.97
N ASN A 143 14.72 16.24 -10.63
CA ASN A 143 15.28 17.43 -9.95
C ASN A 143 14.21 18.39 -9.40
N GLY A 144 12.98 18.34 -9.92
CA GLY A 144 11.89 19.24 -9.54
C GLY A 144 11.13 18.84 -8.26
N VAL A 145 11.57 17.79 -7.59
CA VAL A 145 10.95 17.30 -6.34
C VAL A 145 11.99 17.37 -5.23
N PRO A 146 11.75 18.14 -4.15
CA PRO A 146 12.70 18.28 -3.06
C PRO A 146 12.86 16.97 -2.27
N ILE A 147 14.05 16.72 -1.74
CA ILE A 147 14.38 15.53 -0.93
C ILE A 147 14.35 15.81 0.58
N ASP A 148 14.26 17.08 0.92
CA ASP A 148 14.43 17.68 2.25
C ASP A 148 13.24 18.56 2.64
N LEU A 149 12.18 18.60 1.82
CA LEU A 149 10.92 19.27 2.12
C LEU A 149 9.77 18.29 1.91
N TRP A 150 8.75 18.38 2.76
CA TRP A 150 7.47 17.76 2.47
C TRP A 150 6.82 18.50 1.30
N VAL A 151 6.09 17.78 0.46
CA VAL A 151 5.25 18.37 -0.59
C VAL A 151 3.80 18.11 -0.21
N LEU A 152 2.98 19.15 -0.20
CA LEU A 152 1.53 18.99 -0.07
C LEU A 152 0.95 18.50 -1.39
N TYR A 153 0.23 17.39 -1.34
CA TYR A 153 -0.65 16.92 -2.40
C TYR A 153 -2.09 17.01 -1.92
N GLU A 154 -2.87 17.85 -2.59
CA GLU A 154 -4.28 18.04 -2.31
C GLU A 154 -5.09 16.89 -2.88
N LYS A 155 -6.18 16.56 -2.19
CA LYS A 155 -7.10 15.52 -2.67
C LYS A 155 -7.79 16.01 -3.94
N ASP A 156 -7.75 15.19 -5.00
CA ASP A 156 -8.53 15.47 -6.20
C ASP A 156 -10.02 15.53 -5.83
N SER A 157 -10.69 16.63 -6.21
CA SER A 157 -12.11 16.87 -5.95
C SER A 157 -13.03 15.94 -6.74
#